data_AF-A0A3P3EVX7-F1
#
_entry.id   AF-A0A3P3EVX7-F1
#
_cell.length_a   1.000
_cell.length_b   1.000
_cell.length_c   1.000
_cell.angle_alpha   90.00
_cell.angle_beta   90.00
_cell.angle_gamma   90.00
#
_symmetry.space_group_name_H-M   'P 1'
#
loop_
_entity.id
_entity.type
_entity.pdbx_description
1 polymer ?
#
loop_
_entity_poly.entity_id
_entity_poly.type
_entity_poly.pdbx_seq_one_letter_code
_entity_poly.pdbx_strand_id
1 'polypeptide(L)'
;MRKNQSDVPAVPVIQVIERMFALIDVLASREEAISLKEISEKTGLHPSTTHRILNDLAVGRFVDRPEAGSYRLGMRLLELGNLVKGRLNVRDAALGPMRELHKLTQQPVNLSMRQGDEIVYIERSYSERSGMQVVRAIGGRAALHLTSTGKLFLAADDPQRVRSYATRTGLAGHTRNSITQLPALERELSKARQYGIARDNEELELGVRCMAAGIYDDQGKLVAGLSISAPADRLDEGWLPKLQATANEISGALGYKDAAAAAGPAAIGTSGVSGPTAG
;
A
#
# COMPACT_ATOMS: atom_id res chain seq x y z
N MET A 1 -20.17 3.21 -32.82
CA MET A 1 -18.73 2.90 -32.87
C MET A 1 -17.99 3.94 -32.02
N ARG A 2 -17.56 3.57 -30.81
CA ARG A 2 -16.82 4.47 -29.91
C ARG A 2 -15.32 4.31 -30.18
N LYS A 3 -14.69 5.29 -30.82
CA LYS A 3 -13.24 5.49 -30.78
C LYS A 3 -12.91 6.31 -29.53
N ASN A 4 -12.03 5.76 -28.70
CA ASN A 4 -10.89 6.44 -28.08
C ASN A 4 -10.37 5.55 -26.94
N GLN A 5 -9.62 4.51 -27.33
CA GLN A 5 -8.52 4.04 -26.50
C GLN A 5 -7.34 5.00 -26.74
N SER A 6 -6.72 5.40 -25.66
CA SER A 6 -5.63 6.38 -25.57
C SER A 6 -4.40 5.97 -26.38
N ASP A 7 -4.20 6.61 -27.54
CA ASP A 7 -2.95 6.62 -28.31
C ASP A 7 -1.91 7.53 -27.61
N VAL A 8 -1.46 7.17 -26.40
CA VAL A 8 -0.30 7.84 -25.81
C VAL A 8 0.96 7.09 -26.30
N PRO A 9 1.83 7.71 -27.10
CA PRO A 9 3.03 7.07 -27.58
C PRO A 9 3.95 6.71 -26.41
N ALA A 10 4.56 5.51 -26.47
CA ALA A 10 5.44 4.98 -25.43
C ALA A 10 6.75 5.78 -25.25
N VAL A 11 7.10 6.63 -26.22
CA VAL A 11 8.30 7.48 -26.21
C VAL A 11 7.88 8.92 -26.50
N PRO A 12 8.44 9.92 -25.80
CA PRO A 12 8.16 11.32 -26.11
C PRO A 12 8.54 11.65 -27.55
N VAL A 13 7.61 12.22 -28.32
CA VAL A 13 7.88 12.67 -29.70
C VAL A 13 8.88 13.84 -29.73
N ILE A 14 8.98 14.59 -28.63
CA ILE A 14 9.89 15.72 -28.49
C ILE A 14 11.22 15.25 -27.88
N GLN A 15 12.26 15.22 -28.71
CA GLN A 15 13.58 14.67 -28.36
C GLN A 15 14.22 15.28 -27.10
N VAL A 16 14.02 16.58 -26.82
CA VAL A 16 14.59 17.19 -25.61
C VAL A 16 13.92 16.68 -24.33
N ILE A 17 12.63 16.35 -24.38
CA ILE A 17 11.88 15.80 -23.23
C ILE A 17 12.35 14.38 -22.92
N GLU A 18 12.53 13.56 -23.97
CA GLU A 18 13.11 12.22 -23.83
C GLU A 18 14.50 12.27 -23.15
N ARG A 19 15.37 13.18 -23.61
CA ARG A 19 16.69 13.39 -23.00
C ARG A 19 16.60 13.83 -21.54
N MET A 20 15.66 14.70 -21.19
CA MET A 20 15.45 15.13 -19.80
C MET A 20 15.05 13.95 -18.91
N PHE A 21 14.15 13.08 -19.36
CA PHE A 21 13.76 11.89 -18.59
C PHE A 21 14.94 10.94 -18.38
N ALA A 22 15.71 10.65 -19.43
CA ALA A 22 16.92 9.83 -19.30
C ALA A 22 17.93 10.40 -18.30
N LEU A 23 18.09 11.74 -18.25
CA LEU A 23 18.96 12.40 -17.27
C LEU A 23 18.43 12.26 -15.84
N ILE A 24 17.12 12.45 -15.63
CA ILE A 24 16.49 12.29 -14.31
C ILE A 24 16.62 10.84 -13.83
N ASP A 25 16.41 9.85 -14.71
CA ASP A 25 16.54 8.43 -14.36
C ASP A 25 17.97 8.06 -13.96
N VAL A 26 18.97 8.60 -14.66
CA VAL A 26 20.38 8.41 -14.29
C VAL A 26 20.69 9.05 -12.94
N LEU A 27 20.20 10.25 -12.67
CA LEU A 27 20.37 10.91 -11.38
C LEU A 27 19.61 10.20 -10.24
N ALA A 28 18.48 9.59 -10.53
CA ALA A 28 17.69 8.80 -9.56
C ALA A 28 18.33 7.45 -9.22
N SER A 29 19.33 7.00 -9.99
CA SER A 29 19.99 5.71 -9.76
C SER A 29 20.89 5.67 -8.51
N ARG A 30 21.19 6.83 -7.89
CA ARG A 30 22.02 6.97 -6.70
C ARG A 30 21.55 8.12 -5.82
N GLU A 31 21.82 8.03 -4.52
CA GLU A 31 21.55 9.11 -3.56
C GLU A 31 22.59 10.24 -3.64
N GLU A 32 23.83 9.90 -3.99
CA GLU A 32 24.95 10.83 -4.10
C GLU A 32 24.99 11.56 -5.45
N ALA A 33 25.73 12.68 -5.50
CA ALA A 33 25.88 13.46 -6.71
C ALA A 33 26.77 12.74 -7.74
N ILE A 34 26.37 12.82 -9.01
CA ILE A 34 26.99 12.12 -10.14
C ILE A 34 27.73 13.12 -11.02
N SER A 35 28.92 12.75 -11.48
CA SER A 35 29.73 13.59 -12.37
C SER A 35 29.11 13.72 -13.78
N LEU A 36 29.34 14.86 -14.43
CA LEU A 36 28.90 15.10 -15.81
C LEU A 36 29.33 13.99 -16.77
N LYS A 37 30.58 13.51 -16.62
CA LYS A 37 31.15 12.46 -17.47
C LYS A 37 30.35 11.17 -17.37
N GLU A 38 30.07 10.71 -16.15
CA GLU A 38 29.30 9.49 -15.92
C GLU A 38 27.86 9.63 -16.42
N ILE A 39 27.24 10.80 -16.24
CA ILE A 39 25.88 11.05 -16.74
C ILE A 39 25.84 10.98 -18.27
N SER A 40 26.81 11.60 -18.96
CA SER A 40 26.92 11.55 -20.42
C SER A 40 27.15 10.13 -20.94
N GLU A 41 28.02 9.35 -20.30
CA GLU A 41 28.27 7.94 -20.66
C GLU A 41 27.01 7.07 -20.51
N LYS A 42 26.29 7.22 -19.39
CA LYS A 42 25.06 6.44 -19.14
C LYS A 42 23.89 6.82 -20.04
N THR A 43 23.78 8.08 -20.40
CA THR A 43 22.68 8.57 -21.29
C THR A 43 23.03 8.48 -22.78
N GLY A 44 24.29 8.23 -23.14
CA GLY A 44 24.77 8.28 -24.53
C GLY A 44 24.75 9.69 -25.13
N LEU A 45 24.60 10.73 -24.30
CA LEU A 45 24.53 12.12 -24.75
C LEU A 45 25.92 12.77 -24.76
N HIS A 46 26.16 13.64 -25.73
CA HIS A 46 27.38 14.42 -25.79
C HIS A 46 27.51 15.33 -24.54
N PRO A 47 28.70 15.45 -23.90
CA PRO A 47 28.88 16.22 -22.67
C PRO A 47 28.37 17.66 -22.69
N SER A 48 28.53 18.35 -23.82
CA SER A 48 28.02 19.72 -23.97
C SER A 48 26.48 19.79 -23.93
N THR A 49 25.80 18.80 -24.49
CA THR A 49 24.34 18.70 -24.49
C THR A 49 23.83 18.35 -23.10
N THR A 50 24.45 17.35 -22.45
CA THR A 50 24.16 16.96 -21.06
C THR A 50 24.29 18.16 -20.12
N HIS A 51 25.40 18.89 -20.21
CA HIS A 51 25.65 20.06 -19.36
C HIS A 51 24.60 21.16 -19.54
N ARG A 52 24.18 21.46 -20.77
CA ARG A 52 23.15 22.48 -21.04
C ARG A 52 21.81 22.10 -20.44
N ILE A 53 21.34 20.86 -20.65
CA ILE A 53 20.05 20.40 -20.11
C ILE A 53 20.07 20.37 -18.58
N LEU A 54 21.17 19.89 -17.97
CA LEU A 54 21.30 19.85 -16.52
C LEU A 54 21.32 21.26 -15.90
N ASN A 55 21.95 22.24 -16.56
CA ASN A 55 21.92 23.63 -16.08
C ASN A 55 20.51 24.22 -16.14
N ASP A 56 19.75 23.97 -17.21
CA ASP A 56 18.36 24.45 -17.31
C ASP A 56 17.47 23.76 -16.26
N LEU A 57 17.65 22.46 -16.00
CA LEU A 57 16.98 21.75 -14.91
C LEU A 57 17.36 22.29 -13.53
N ALA A 58 18.60 22.76 -13.36
CA ALA A 58 19.07 23.38 -12.12
C ALA A 58 18.44 24.75 -11.88
N VAL A 59 18.24 25.56 -12.94
CA VAL A 59 17.46 26.81 -12.86
C VAL A 59 16.04 26.51 -12.36
N GLY A 60 15.43 25.42 -12.81
CA GLY A 60 14.12 24.95 -12.36
C GLY A 60 14.10 24.25 -11.00
N ARG A 61 15.23 24.11 -10.30
CA ARG A 61 15.40 23.36 -9.04
C ARG A 61 15.06 21.86 -9.12
N PHE A 62 14.95 21.29 -10.32
CA PHE A 62 14.74 19.85 -10.53
C PHE A 62 16.04 19.06 -10.36
N VAL A 63 17.18 19.72 -10.56
CA VAL A 63 18.53 19.19 -10.35
C VAL A 63 19.28 20.16 -9.43
N ASP A 64 20.04 19.62 -8.50
CA ASP A 64 20.99 20.38 -7.68
C ASP A 64 22.40 20.17 -8.20
N ARG A 65 23.23 21.21 -8.09
CA ARG A 65 24.66 21.18 -8.44
C ARG A 65 25.48 21.50 -7.20
N PRO A 66 25.77 20.51 -6.33
CA PRO A 66 26.51 20.75 -5.09
C PRO A 66 27.94 21.23 -5.34
N GLU A 67 28.58 20.74 -6.41
CA GLU A 67 29.93 21.13 -6.81
C GLU A 67 30.02 21.34 -8.33
N ALA A 68 31.08 21.99 -8.80
CA ALA A 68 31.27 22.19 -10.23
C ALA A 68 31.41 20.85 -10.97
N GLY A 69 30.48 20.56 -11.88
CA GLY A 69 30.49 19.33 -12.68
C GLY A 69 29.87 18.11 -12.01
N SER A 70 29.27 18.27 -10.82
CA SER A 70 28.56 17.23 -10.08
C SER A 70 27.08 17.59 -9.91
N TYR A 71 26.19 16.63 -10.12
CA TYR A 71 24.74 16.85 -10.20
C TYR A 71 23.97 15.80 -9.41
N ARG A 72 22.86 16.19 -8.78
CA ARG A 72 21.92 15.28 -8.09
C ARG A 72 20.48 15.74 -8.29
N LEU A 73 19.50 14.93 -7.87
CA LEU A 73 18.09 15.36 -7.87
C LEU A 73 17.88 16.58 -6.95
N GLY A 74 17.12 17.56 -7.42
CA GLY A 74 16.84 18.79 -6.69
C GLY A 74 15.55 18.72 -5.86
N MET A 75 15.42 19.60 -4.87
CA MET A 75 14.31 19.61 -3.91
C MET A 75 12.92 19.86 -4.52
N ARG A 76 12.83 20.41 -5.74
CA ARG A 76 11.55 20.63 -6.43
C ARG A 76 10.79 19.34 -6.66
N LEU A 77 11.50 18.22 -6.86
CA LEU A 77 10.89 16.91 -7.05
C LEU A 77 10.15 16.45 -5.78
N LEU A 78 10.69 16.74 -4.59
CA LEU A 78 10.01 16.47 -3.32
C LEU A 78 8.79 17.38 -3.14
N GLU A 79 8.91 18.68 -3.44
CA GLU A 79 7.78 19.63 -3.36
C GLU A 79 6.60 19.18 -4.24
N LEU A 80 6.87 18.81 -5.49
CA LEU A 80 5.87 18.30 -6.42
C LEU A 80 5.35 16.93 -6.00
N GLY A 81 6.24 16.05 -5.53
CA GLY A 81 5.89 14.75 -4.96
C GLY A 81 4.92 14.89 -3.79
N ASN A 82 5.13 15.86 -2.89
CA ASN A 82 4.23 16.12 -1.77
C ASN A 82 2.85 16.62 -2.21
N LEU A 83 2.77 17.42 -3.28
CA LEU A 83 1.50 17.84 -3.86
C LEU A 83 0.75 16.66 -4.50
N VAL A 84 1.46 15.71 -5.10
CA VAL A 84 0.88 14.47 -5.64
C VAL A 84 0.47 13.54 -4.51
N LYS A 85 1.32 13.33 -3.49
CA LYS A 85 1.01 12.55 -2.29
C LYS A 85 -0.23 13.08 -1.56
N GLY A 86 -0.39 14.41 -1.47
CA GLY A 86 -1.59 15.03 -0.92
C GLY A 86 -2.88 14.74 -1.71
N ARG A 87 -2.77 14.34 -2.99
CA ARG A 87 -3.88 13.87 -3.83
C ARG A 87 -4.10 12.36 -3.79
N LEU A 88 -3.16 11.59 -3.23
CA LEU A 88 -3.33 10.15 -2.99
C LEU A 88 -4.24 9.93 -1.78
N ASN A 89 -5.49 10.35 -1.91
CA ASN A 89 -6.51 10.10 -0.93
C ASN A 89 -6.88 8.63 -1.02
N VAL A 90 -6.57 7.86 0.03
CA VAL A 90 -6.94 6.44 0.15
C VAL A 90 -8.41 6.19 -0.14
N ARG A 91 -9.29 7.16 0.19
CA ARG A 91 -10.70 7.10 -0.16
C ARG A 91 -10.92 7.12 -1.67
N ASP A 92 -10.32 8.08 -2.38
CA ASP A 92 -10.53 8.24 -3.82
C ASP A 92 -9.96 7.05 -4.61
N ALA A 93 -8.81 6.53 -4.18
CA ALA A 93 -8.22 5.31 -4.73
C ALA A 93 -9.08 4.06 -4.48
N ALA A 94 -9.80 4.00 -3.35
CA ALA A 94 -10.60 2.85 -2.96
C ALA A 94 -12.00 2.82 -3.59
N LEU A 95 -12.58 3.96 -3.99
CA LEU A 95 -13.98 4.04 -4.44
C LEU A 95 -14.32 3.07 -5.58
N GLY A 96 -13.46 2.98 -6.61
CA GLY A 96 -13.66 2.06 -7.74
C GLY A 96 -13.53 0.59 -7.32
N PRO A 97 -12.37 0.18 -6.78
CA PRO A 97 -12.13 -1.21 -6.36
C PRO A 97 -13.13 -1.73 -5.32
N MET A 98 -13.53 -0.89 -4.35
CA MET A 98 -14.56 -1.25 -3.36
C MET A 98 -15.92 -1.56 -4.00
N ARG A 99 -16.32 -0.82 -5.04
CA ARG A 99 -17.59 -1.06 -5.74
C ARG A 99 -17.56 -2.39 -6.49
N GLU A 100 -16.44 -2.72 -7.14
CA GLU A 100 -16.29 -4.01 -7.82
C GLU A 100 -16.27 -5.17 -6.81
N LEU A 101 -15.56 -5.03 -5.70
CA LEU A 101 -15.58 -6.04 -4.63
C LEU A 101 -16.99 -6.22 -4.05
N HIS A 102 -17.73 -5.12 -3.86
CA HIS A 102 -19.13 -5.18 -3.44
C HIS A 102 -20.00 -5.91 -4.47
N LYS A 103 -19.85 -5.65 -5.77
CA LYS A 103 -20.60 -6.36 -6.82
C LYS A 103 -20.32 -7.87 -6.81
N LEU A 104 -19.08 -8.28 -6.54
CA LEU A 104 -18.67 -9.68 -6.54
C LEU A 104 -19.13 -10.46 -5.30
N THR A 105 -19.22 -9.79 -4.15
CA THR A 105 -19.53 -10.43 -2.86
C THR A 105 -20.98 -10.21 -2.43
N GLN A 106 -21.63 -9.17 -2.96
CA GLN A 106 -22.92 -8.65 -2.51
C GLN A 106 -22.95 -8.33 -1.00
N GLN A 107 -21.79 -8.13 -0.37
CA GLN A 107 -21.64 -7.79 1.04
C GLN A 107 -21.11 -6.36 1.23
N PRO A 108 -21.45 -5.67 2.33
CA PRO A 108 -20.85 -4.39 2.66
C PRO A 108 -19.32 -4.46 2.71
N VAL A 109 -18.69 -3.56 1.95
CA VAL A 109 -17.24 -3.36 1.97
C VAL A 109 -16.95 -2.03 2.65
N ASN A 110 -16.16 -2.04 3.72
CA ASN A 110 -15.85 -0.87 4.53
C ASN A 110 -14.37 -0.51 4.43
N LEU A 111 -14.11 0.78 4.30
CA LEU A 111 -12.78 1.36 4.39
C LEU A 111 -12.64 2.08 5.72
N SER A 112 -11.60 1.73 6.49
CA SER A 112 -11.37 2.32 7.80
C SER A 112 -9.92 2.72 8.01
N MET A 113 -9.72 3.78 8.78
CA MET A 113 -8.39 4.26 9.20
C MET A 113 -8.30 4.23 10.73
N ARG A 114 -7.08 4.17 11.26
CA ARG A 114 -6.86 4.30 12.70
C ARG A 114 -6.79 5.77 13.11
N GLN A 115 -7.51 6.12 14.16
CA GLN A 115 -7.39 7.40 14.86
C GLN A 115 -7.29 7.15 16.36
N GLY A 116 -6.06 7.20 16.88
CA GLY A 116 -5.78 6.86 18.28
C GLY A 116 -6.02 5.38 18.56
N ASP A 117 -6.93 5.11 19.50
CA ASP A 117 -7.26 3.76 20.01
C ASP A 117 -8.52 3.16 19.38
N GLU A 118 -8.97 3.76 18.27
CA GLU A 118 -10.16 3.36 17.53
C GLU A 118 -9.90 3.36 16.03
N ILE A 119 -10.68 2.55 15.29
CA ILE A 119 -10.86 2.75 13.87
C ILE A 119 -11.94 3.81 13.62
N VAL A 120 -11.86 4.47 12.47
CA VAL A 120 -12.89 5.36 11.93
C VAL A 120 -13.26 4.87 10.54
N TYR A 121 -14.55 4.67 10.29
CA TYR A 121 -15.06 4.34 8.96
C TYR A 121 -15.04 5.60 8.08
N ILE A 122 -14.33 5.55 6.96
CA ILE A 122 -14.18 6.71 6.07
C ILE A 122 -14.91 6.56 4.75
N GLU A 123 -15.23 5.32 4.34
CA GLU A 123 -16.03 5.04 3.16
C GLU A 123 -16.68 3.65 3.26
N ARG A 124 -17.78 3.44 2.53
CA ARG A 124 -18.44 2.15 2.41
C ARG A 124 -19.03 1.94 1.02
N SER A 125 -18.95 0.73 0.51
CA SER A 125 -19.71 0.26 -0.65
C SER A 125 -20.75 -0.74 -0.17
N TYR A 126 -22.04 -0.41 -0.32
CA TYR A 126 -23.14 -1.25 0.12
C TYR A 126 -24.32 -1.19 -0.86
N SER A 127 -25.20 -2.19 -0.78
CA SER A 127 -26.53 -2.18 -1.40
C SER A 127 -27.56 -2.68 -0.40
N GLU A 128 -28.78 -2.17 -0.48
CA GLU A 128 -29.89 -2.59 0.38
C GLU A 128 -30.25 -4.08 0.22
N ARG A 129 -29.85 -4.68 -0.90
CA ARG A 129 -30.05 -6.10 -1.22
C ARG A 129 -29.13 -7.06 -0.46
N SER A 130 -28.09 -6.54 0.20
CA SER A 130 -27.13 -7.36 0.95
C SER A 130 -27.73 -8.08 2.17
N GLY A 131 -28.92 -7.64 2.62
CA GLY A 131 -29.63 -8.26 3.75
C GLY A 131 -28.87 -8.11 5.08
N MET A 132 -27.98 -7.12 5.17
CA MET A 132 -27.26 -6.75 6.38
C MET A 132 -28.04 -5.65 7.11
N GLN A 133 -28.51 -5.92 8.33
CA GLN A 133 -29.22 -4.94 9.15
C GLN A 133 -28.27 -4.01 9.91
N VAL A 134 -27.02 -4.43 10.10
CA VAL A 134 -26.00 -3.68 10.83
C VAL A 134 -25.04 -3.03 9.84
N VAL A 135 -25.29 -1.76 9.52
CA VAL A 135 -24.42 -0.98 8.65
C VAL A 135 -23.82 0.17 9.44
N ARG A 136 -22.50 0.17 9.63
CA ARG A 136 -21.80 1.26 10.31
C ARG A 136 -21.84 2.52 9.45
N ALA A 137 -22.04 3.67 10.10
CA ALA A 137 -22.04 4.97 9.43
C ALA A 137 -20.60 5.44 9.15
N ILE A 138 -20.42 6.20 8.08
CA ILE A 138 -19.18 6.95 7.85
C ILE A 138 -18.99 7.93 9.04
N GLY A 139 -17.76 8.02 9.55
CA GLY A 139 -17.43 8.73 10.78
C GLY A 139 -17.66 7.91 12.06
N GLY A 140 -18.32 6.75 11.96
CA GLY A 140 -18.46 5.84 13.09
C GLY A 140 -17.11 5.34 13.59
N ARG A 141 -17.03 5.05 14.89
CA ARG A 141 -15.81 4.60 15.56
C ARG A 141 -16.01 3.25 16.22
N ALA A 142 -14.95 2.46 16.31
CA ALA A 142 -14.96 1.18 17.00
C ALA A 142 -13.58 0.83 17.56
N ALA A 143 -13.55 0.09 18.66
CA ALA A 143 -12.31 -0.30 19.33
C ALA A 143 -11.42 -1.16 18.41
N LEU A 144 -10.11 -0.92 18.44
CA LEU A 144 -9.17 -1.64 17.59
C LEU A 144 -9.20 -3.16 17.81
N HIS A 145 -9.25 -3.61 19.07
CA HIS A 145 -9.16 -5.03 19.41
C HIS A 145 -10.42 -5.85 19.06
N LEU A 146 -11.56 -5.20 18.83
CA LEU A 146 -12.83 -5.87 18.50
C LEU A 146 -13.11 -5.88 16.99
N THR A 147 -12.29 -5.21 16.18
CA THR A 147 -12.53 -5.09 14.74
C THR A 147 -11.44 -5.78 13.94
N SER A 148 -11.81 -6.38 12.81
CA SER A 148 -10.84 -7.00 11.90
C SER A 148 -9.78 -5.97 11.45
N THR A 149 -10.21 -4.81 10.96
CA THR A 149 -9.30 -3.72 10.56
C THR A 149 -8.46 -3.19 11.72
N GLY A 150 -9.05 -3.03 12.91
CA GLY A 150 -8.32 -2.55 14.08
C GLY A 150 -7.22 -3.52 14.52
N LYS A 151 -7.46 -4.83 14.43
CA LYS A 151 -6.46 -5.86 14.70
C LYS A 151 -5.31 -5.85 13.70
N LEU A 152 -5.52 -5.46 12.44
CA LEU A 152 -4.40 -5.22 11.51
C LEU A 152 -3.49 -4.10 12.02
N PHE A 153 -4.06 -2.98 12.45
CA PHE A 153 -3.29 -1.86 13.00
C PHE A 153 -2.54 -2.22 14.28
N LEU A 154 -3.16 -2.99 15.17
CA LEU A 154 -2.50 -3.47 16.39
C LEU A 154 -1.41 -4.51 16.08
N ALA A 155 -1.59 -5.34 15.05
CA ALA A 155 -0.59 -6.31 14.63
C ALA A 155 0.65 -5.65 14.00
N ALA A 156 0.47 -4.48 13.38
CA ALA A 156 1.55 -3.64 12.85
C ALA A 156 2.29 -2.84 13.94
N ASP A 157 1.71 -2.67 15.13
CA ASP A 157 2.39 -2.03 16.26
C ASP A 157 3.43 -2.96 16.89
N ASP A 158 4.43 -2.35 17.54
CA ASP A 158 5.34 -3.08 18.42
C ASP A 158 4.60 -3.62 19.67
N PRO A 159 5.11 -4.70 20.29
CA PRO A 159 4.46 -5.31 21.45
C PRO A 159 4.24 -4.34 22.63
N GLN A 160 5.11 -3.34 22.83
CA GLN A 160 4.99 -2.39 23.93
C GLN A 160 3.81 -1.44 23.71
N ARG A 161 3.58 -0.99 22.48
CA ARG A 161 2.40 -0.19 22.10
C ARG A 161 1.11 -0.97 22.24
N VAL A 162 1.10 -2.26 21.91
CA VAL A 162 -0.07 -3.14 22.12
C VAL A 162 -0.40 -3.27 23.61
N ARG A 163 0.61 -3.47 24.48
CA ARG A 163 0.40 -3.51 25.93
C ARG A 163 -0.12 -2.19 26.46
N SER A 164 0.46 -1.07 26.00
CA SER A 164 0.01 0.28 26.38
C SER A 164 -1.42 0.56 25.92
N TYR A 165 -1.82 0.04 24.76
CA TYR A 165 -3.21 0.06 24.30
C TYR A 165 -4.14 -0.73 25.23
N ALA A 166 -3.76 -1.96 25.58
CA ALA A 166 -4.55 -2.80 26.47
C ALA A 166 -4.72 -2.17 27.86
N THR A 167 -3.66 -1.57 28.43
CA THR A 167 -3.74 -0.86 29.70
C THR A 167 -4.64 0.37 29.63
N ARG A 168 -4.54 1.19 28.57
CA ARG A 168 -5.34 2.41 28.44
C ARG A 168 -6.82 2.14 28.17
N THR A 169 -7.14 1.09 27.42
CA THR A 169 -8.52 0.77 27.01
C THR A 169 -9.21 -0.24 27.92
N GLY A 170 -8.46 -0.97 28.73
CA GLY A 170 -8.97 -2.08 29.54
C GLY A 170 -9.53 -3.25 28.71
N LEU A 171 -9.35 -3.24 27.38
CA LEU A 171 -9.94 -4.21 26.44
C LEU A 171 -11.45 -4.44 26.68
N ALA A 172 -12.20 -3.35 26.85
CA ALA A 172 -13.64 -3.43 27.09
C ALA A 172 -14.37 -4.14 25.93
N GLY A 173 -15.23 -5.09 26.27
CA GLY A 173 -15.99 -5.91 25.34
C GLY A 173 -17.46 -6.00 25.73
N HIS A 174 -18.33 -6.20 24.75
CA HIS A 174 -19.79 -6.25 24.95
C HIS A 174 -20.42 -7.59 24.52
N THR A 175 -19.65 -8.47 23.88
CA THR A 175 -20.12 -9.80 23.46
C THR A 175 -19.37 -10.89 24.20
N ARG A 176 -19.92 -12.11 24.18
CA ARG A 176 -19.24 -13.31 24.72
C ARG A 176 -17.95 -13.67 23.98
N ASN A 177 -17.74 -13.14 22.77
CA ASN A 177 -16.55 -13.40 21.96
C ASN A 177 -15.55 -12.24 22.01
N SER A 178 -15.90 -11.10 22.63
CA SER A 178 -15.00 -9.94 22.72
C SER A 178 -13.66 -10.33 23.37
N ILE A 179 -12.56 -9.91 22.75
CA ILE A 179 -11.21 -10.20 23.24
C ILE A 179 -10.86 -9.24 24.38
N THR A 180 -11.17 -9.64 25.62
CA THR A 180 -10.99 -8.78 26.80
C THR A 180 -9.67 -9.02 27.56
N GLN A 181 -8.82 -9.94 27.07
CA GLN A 181 -7.58 -10.35 27.74
C GLN A 181 -6.38 -10.17 26.83
N LEU A 182 -5.33 -9.52 27.33
CA LEU A 182 -4.12 -9.23 26.56
C LEU A 182 -3.46 -10.49 25.95
N PRO A 183 -3.30 -11.62 26.67
CA PRO A 183 -2.72 -12.84 26.07
C PRO A 183 -3.59 -13.43 24.94
N ALA A 184 -4.90 -13.22 24.96
CA ALA A 184 -5.79 -13.62 23.88
C ALA A 184 -5.61 -12.69 22.67
N LEU A 185 -5.52 -11.38 22.92
CA LEU A 185 -5.24 -10.39 21.88
C LEU A 185 -3.89 -10.64 21.20
N GLU A 186 -2.81 -10.80 21.96
CA GLU A 186 -1.47 -11.05 21.40
C GLU A 186 -1.42 -12.30 20.49
N ARG A 187 -2.16 -13.36 20.83
CA ARG A 187 -2.28 -14.55 19.97
C ARG A 187 -3.01 -14.25 18.66
N GLU A 188 -4.10 -13.49 18.70
CA GLU A 188 -4.82 -13.10 17.49
C GLU A 188 -3.99 -12.14 16.62
N LEU A 189 -3.28 -11.18 17.22
CA LEU A 189 -2.41 -10.26 16.49
C LEU A 189 -1.22 -10.98 15.84
N SER A 190 -0.69 -12.04 16.47
CA SER A 190 0.37 -12.85 15.89
C SER A 190 -0.07 -13.54 14.60
N LYS A 191 -1.30 -14.09 14.57
CA LYS A 191 -1.90 -14.63 13.35
C LYS A 191 -2.07 -13.54 12.30
N ALA A 192 -2.57 -12.37 12.72
CA ALA A 192 -2.79 -11.27 11.79
C ALA A 192 -1.49 -10.78 11.13
N ARG A 193 -0.39 -10.73 11.90
CA ARG A 193 0.94 -10.41 11.38
C ARG A 193 1.46 -11.48 10.42
N GLN A 194 1.25 -12.76 10.73
CA GLN A 194 1.73 -13.88 9.90
C GLN A 194 1.01 -13.94 8.54
N TYR A 195 -0.30 -13.74 8.53
CA TYR A 195 -1.11 -13.94 7.32
C TYR A 195 -1.45 -12.63 6.59
N GLY A 196 -1.13 -11.47 7.17
CA GLY A 196 -1.46 -10.15 6.60
C GLY A 196 -2.96 -9.85 6.56
N ILE A 197 -3.77 -10.60 7.30
CA ILE A 197 -5.23 -10.54 7.33
C ILE A 197 -5.72 -10.64 8.76
N ALA A 198 -6.88 -10.07 9.06
CA ALA A 198 -7.50 -10.20 10.37
C ALA A 198 -8.99 -10.48 10.24
N ARG A 199 -9.56 -11.15 11.24
CA ARG A 199 -10.98 -11.50 11.29
C ARG A 199 -11.61 -10.91 12.54
N ASP A 200 -12.90 -10.63 12.49
CA ASP A 200 -13.76 -10.34 13.65
C ASP A 200 -14.82 -11.45 13.68
N ASN A 201 -14.80 -12.25 14.74
CA ASN A 201 -15.70 -13.39 14.92
C ASN A 201 -16.79 -13.08 15.95
N GLU A 202 -17.64 -12.11 15.65
CA GLU A 202 -18.71 -11.63 16.54
C GLU A 202 -18.16 -10.97 17.83
N GLU A 203 -16.97 -10.36 17.73
CA GLU A 203 -16.25 -9.76 18.86
C GLU A 203 -16.82 -8.37 19.18
N LEU A 204 -17.22 -7.61 18.17
CA LEU A 204 -17.88 -6.32 18.34
C LEU A 204 -19.40 -6.46 18.47
N GLU A 205 -20.02 -7.30 17.62
CA GLU A 205 -21.47 -7.45 17.55
C GLU A 205 -21.86 -8.91 17.22
N LEU A 206 -22.78 -9.47 17.99
CA LEU A 206 -23.24 -10.84 17.79
C LEU A 206 -23.99 -10.98 16.45
N GLY A 207 -23.74 -12.10 15.76
CA GLY A 207 -24.32 -12.36 14.44
C GLY A 207 -23.61 -11.67 13.27
N VAL A 208 -22.56 -10.87 13.52
CA VAL A 208 -21.75 -10.23 12.46
C VAL A 208 -20.32 -10.75 12.52
N ARG A 209 -19.79 -11.15 11.35
CA ARG A 209 -18.37 -11.46 11.19
C ARG A 209 -17.75 -10.61 10.11
N CYS A 210 -16.47 -10.30 10.28
CA CYS A 210 -15.73 -9.53 9.29
C CYS A 210 -14.38 -10.17 8.96
N MET A 211 -13.90 -9.93 7.76
CA MET A 211 -12.50 -10.17 7.38
C MET A 211 -11.89 -8.89 6.81
N ALA A 212 -10.62 -8.65 7.08
CA ALA A 212 -9.91 -7.46 6.66
C ALA A 212 -8.54 -7.76 6.06
N ALA A 213 -8.14 -6.93 5.11
CA ALA A 213 -6.80 -6.86 4.53
C ALA A 213 -6.26 -5.42 4.64
N GLY A 214 -4.95 -5.29 4.78
CA GLY A 214 -4.28 -4.00 4.96
C GLY A 214 -4.04 -3.26 3.66
N ILE A 215 -4.14 -1.93 3.69
CA ILE A 215 -3.77 -1.03 2.60
C ILE A 215 -2.53 -0.25 3.02
N TYR A 216 -1.48 -0.34 2.21
CA TYR A 216 -0.17 0.22 2.49
C TYR A 216 0.15 1.40 1.57
N ASP A 217 0.94 2.35 2.06
CA ASP A 217 1.47 3.48 1.27
C ASP A 217 2.81 3.14 0.61
N ASP A 218 3.40 4.12 -0.08
CA ASP A 218 4.70 3.99 -0.76
C ASP A 218 5.88 3.70 0.18
N GLN A 219 5.71 3.88 1.49
CA GLN A 219 6.70 3.56 2.52
C GLN A 219 6.47 2.19 3.16
N GLY A 220 5.48 1.42 2.69
CA GLY A 220 5.09 0.14 3.28
C GLY A 220 4.38 0.29 4.63
N LYS A 221 3.89 1.48 4.97
CA LYS A 221 3.16 1.73 6.20
C LYS A 221 1.69 1.42 5.99
N LEU A 222 1.08 0.70 6.94
CA LEU A 222 -0.36 0.45 6.95
C LEU A 222 -1.13 1.76 7.21
N VAL A 223 -1.83 2.27 6.20
CA VAL A 223 -2.55 3.55 6.26
C VAL A 223 -4.08 3.40 6.38
N ALA A 224 -4.62 2.30 5.87
CA ALA A 224 -6.04 1.97 5.97
C ALA A 224 -6.22 0.44 6.02
N GLY A 225 -7.42 -0.01 6.38
CA GLY A 225 -7.82 -1.41 6.18
C GLY A 225 -9.13 -1.48 5.41
N LEU A 226 -9.17 -2.44 4.50
CA LEU A 226 -10.35 -2.82 3.74
C LEU A 226 -10.99 -4.03 4.42
N SER A 227 -12.29 -4.00 4.64
CA SER A 227 -13.00 -5.11 5.28
C SER A 227 -14.31 -5.46 4.58
N ILE A 228 -14.65 -6.75 4.59
CA ILE A 228 -15.98 -7.25 4.25
C ILE A 228 -16.68 -7.61 5.55
N SER A 229 -17.91 -7.14 5.70
CA SER A 229 -18.79 -7.50 6.82
C SER A 229 -19.94 -8.35 6.30
N ALA A 230 -20.19 -9.48 6.95
CA ALA A 230 -21.28 -10.38 6.59
C ALA A 230 -21.94 -10.96 7.86
N PRO A 231 -23.20 -11.41 7.77
CA PRO A 231 -23.79 -12.21 8.84
C PRO A 231 -22.96 -13.47 9.11
N ALA A 232 -22.90 -13.89 10.36
CA ALA A 232 -21.97 -14.92 10.83
C ALA A 232 -22.11 -16.26 10.09
N ASP A 233 -23.31 -16.58 9.61
CA ASP A 233 -23.69 -17.76 8.82
C ASP A 233 -23.41 -17.62 7.32
N ARG A 234 -23.14 -16.40 6.84
CA ARG A 234 -22.96 -16.06 5.42
C ARG A 234 -21.56 -15.59 5.07
N LEU A 235 -20.61 -15.57 6.01
CA LEU A 235 -19.23 -15.22 5.70
C LEU A 235 -18.56 -16.34 4.90
N ASP A 236 -18.14 -16.04 3.67
CA ASP A 236 -17.49 -16.99 2.77
C ASP A 236 -15.98 -16.72 2.70
N GLU A 237 -15.18 -17.72 3.06
CA GLU A 237 -13.71 -17.66 3.00
C GLU A 237 -13.17 -17.52 1.56
N GLY A 238 -13.97 -17.87 0.55
CA GLY A 238 -13.66 -17.63 -0.86
C GLY A 238 -13.58 -16.15 -1.26
N TRP A 239 -14.01 -15.23 -0.40
CA TRP A 239 -13.86 -13.78 -0.62
C TRP A 239 -12.49 -13.25 -0.20
N LEU A 240 -11.75 -13.98 0.62
CA LEU A 240 -10.47 -13.53 1.15
C LEU A 240 -9.45 -13.20 0.05
N PRO A 241 -9.23 -14.05 -0.99
CA PRO A 241 -8.31 -13.71 -2.07
C PRO A 241 -8.75 -12.47 -2.85
N LYS A 242 -10.07 -12.28 -3.03
CA LYS A 242 -10.63 -11.09 -3.70
C LYS A 242 -10.37 -9.84 -2.87
N LEU A 243 -10.61 -9.91 -1.56
CA LEU A 243 -10.34 -8.83 -0.62
C LEU A 243 -8.86 -8.43 -0.61
N GLN A 244 -7.95 -9.41 -0.55
CA GLN A 244 -6.51 -9.15 -0.61
C GLN A 244 -6.09 -8.54 -1.95
N ALA A 245 -6.60 -9.07 -3.07
CA ALA A 245 -6.32 -8.51 -4.38
C ALA A 245 -6.79 -7.05 -4.49
N THR A 246 -8.00 -6.74 -4.01
CA THR A 246 -8.52 -5.37 -3.97
C THR A 246 -7.70 -4.46 -3.06
N ALA A 247 -7.28 -4.92 -1.88
CA ALA A 247 -6.42 -4.15 -0.98
C ALA A 247 -5.04 -3.86 -1.60
N ASN A 248 -4.47 -4.84 -2.32
CA ASN A 248 -3.20 -4.68 -3.04
C ASN A 248 -3.33 -3.73 -4.23
N GLU A 249 -4.43 -3.78 -4.97
CA GLU A 249 -4.74 -2.83 -6.05
C GLU A 249 -4.78 -1.38 -5.52
N ILE A 250 -5.49 -1.17 -4.40
CA ILE A 250 -5.56 0.15 -3.75
C ILE A 250 -4.17 0.56 -3.25
N SER A 251 -3.41 -0.34 -2.63
CA SER A 251 -2.05 -0.06 -2.18
C SER A 251 -1.13 0.33 -3.33
N GLY A 252 -1.22 -0.37 -4.47
CA GLY A 252 -0.47 -0.03 -5.68
C GLY A 252 -0.81 1.35 -6.23
N ALA A 253 -2.08 1.76 -6.17
CA ALA A 253 -2.51 3.12 -6.51
C ALA A 253 -1.95 4.18 -5.54
N LEU A 254 -1.65 3.81 -4.30
CA LEU A 254 -0.97 4.65 -3.30
C LEU A 254 0.56 4.61 -3.41
N GLY A 255 1.11 3.89 -4.39
CA GLY A 255 2.55 3.80 -4.63
C GLY A 255 3.26 2.68 -3.87
N TYR A 256 2.53 1.80 -3.16
CA TYR A 256 3.11 0.62 -2.54
C TYR A 256 3.67 -0.32 -3.62
N LYS A 257 4.94 -0.65 -3.49
CA LYS A 257 5.61 -1.66 -4.31
C LYS A 257 5.93 -2.84 -3.41
N ASP A 258 5.32 -3.98 -3.72
CA ASP A 258 5.47 -5.17 -2.90
C ASP A 258 6.93 -5.64 -2.91
N ALA A 259 7.60 -5.65 -1.75
CA ALA A 259 9.01 -6.05 -1.65
C ALA A 259 9.24 -7.51 -2.10
N ALA A 260 8.20 -8.36 -2.02
CA ALA A 260 8.22 -9.73 -2.49
C ALA A 260 8.19 -9.87 -4.03
N ALA A 261 7.67 -8.87 -4.76
CA ALA A 261 7.63 -8.88 -6.24
C ALA A 261 8.94 -8.37 -6.88
N ALA A 262 9.78 -7.66 -6.12
CA ALA A 262 11.08 -7.15 -6.59
C ALA A 262 12.20 -8.21 -6.56
N ALA A 263 12.00 -9.31 -5.83
CA ALA A 263 12.88 -10.47 -5.88
C ALA A 263 12.46 -11.37 -7.05
N GLY A 264 12.87 -11.02 -8.26
CA GLY A 264 12.78 -11.92 -9.42
C GLY A 264 13.44 -13.28 -9.12
N PRO A 265 13.05 -14.36 -9.83
CA PRO A 265 13.52 -15.70 -9.51
C PRO A 265 15.05 -15.73 -9.64
N ALA A 266 15.74 -15.87 -8.50
CA ALA A 266 17.16 -16.16 -8.49
C ALA A 266 17.35 -17.47 -9.26
N ALA A 267 17.99 -17.36 -10.43
CA ALA A 267 18.29 -18.48 -11.30
C ALA A 267 18.96 -19.58 -10.47
N ILE A 268 18.29 -20.73 -10.39
CA ILE A 268 18.84 -21.95 -9.82
C ILE A 268 20.03 -22.34 -10.71
N GLY A 269 21.23 -21.98 -10.27
CA GLY A 269 22.48 -22.41 -10.88
C GLY A 269 22.55 -23.93 -10.82
N THR A 270 22.51 -24.57 -11.98
CA THR A 270 22.82 -25.98 -12.16
C THR A 270 24.27 -26.21 -11.77
N SER A 271 24.50 -26.62 -10.52
CA SER A 271 25.78 -27.20 -10.11
C SER A 271 25.88 -28.60 -10.70
N GLY A 272 26.84 -28.78 -11.59
CA GLY A 272 27.13 -30.03 -12.27
C GLY A 272 27.52 -31.14 -11.29
N VAL A 273 26.85 -32.28 -11.45
CA VAL A 273 27.28 -33.53 -10.83
C VAL A 273 28.50 -34.03 -11.59
N SER A 274 29.65 -34.02 -10.92
CA SER A 274 30.88 -34.65 -11.38
C SER A 274 31.31 -35.72 -10.37
N GLY A 275 31.39 -36.97 -10.83
CA GLY A 275 32.09 -38.10 -10.21
C GLY A 275 31.30 -38.93 -9.18
N PRO A 276 31.66 -40.23 -8.97
CA PRO A 276 32.98 -40.79 -9.21
C PRO A 276 33.03 -42.06 -10.08
N THR A 277 34.16 -42.21 -10.78
CA THR A 277 34.74 -43.49 -11.21
C THR A 277 35.20 -44.30 -10.00
N ALA A 278 34.74 -45.55 -9.88
CA ALA A 278 35.46 -46.63 -9.20
C ALA A 278 34.78 -47.99 -9.48
N GLY A 279 35.55 -48.98 -9.97
CA GLY A 279 35.19 -50.39 -10.02
C GLY A 279 35.00 -50.96 -11.41
#